data_AF-A0A4U7F281-F1
#
_entry.id   AF-A0A4U7F281-F1
#
_cell.length_a   1.000
_cell.length_b   1.000
_cell.length_c   1.000
_cell.angle_alpha   90.00
_cell.angle_beta   90.00
_cell.angle_gamma   90.00
#
_symmetry.space_group_name_H-M   'P 1'
#
loop_
_entity.id
_entity.type
_entity.pdbx_description
1 polymer ?
#
loop_
_entity_poly.entity_id
_entity_poly.type
_entity_poly.pdbx_seq_one_letter_code
_entity_poly.pdbx_strand_id
1 'polypeptide(L)'
;ARAFVEEDGSAQVGGVGGVPSERIEALEHTRLVHASQSQGQSPSALQVSVLQQLGINVQSALGENALQAFQDDWVKTFERVPGATIEGSGAEPGQEVTATVEMQKASGRTFTHTQYATADDSGNFELTVPYSTTGYDEFGPENGYTNTSVRATGPYQLSTGLSIDNGTASALTGTVNVTEGQVVGADDTAATVELEETTLGGGSDGGEDGGDATDGSDAGDGSSDGTTGNDTNTTNAVTASDALAVDASARSASASA
;
A
#
# COMPACT_ATOMS: atom_id res chain seq x y z
N ALA A 1 -24.74 17.71 -11.11
CA ALA A 1 -23.38 18.29 -11.03
C ALA A 1 -22.80 18.54 -12.43
N ARG A 2 -22.60 17.50 -13.26
CA ARG A 2 -22.03 17.63 -14.62
C ARG A 2 -22.78 18.63 -15.52
N ALA A 3 -24.12 18.57 -15.53
CA ALA A 3 -24.96 19.50 -16.30
C ALA A 3 -24.86 20.99 -15.86
N PHE A 4 -24.44 21.28 -14.62
CA PHE A 4 -24.28 22.66 -14.14
C PHE A 4 -22.91 23.25 -14.50
N VAL A 5 -21.88 22.40 -14.57
CA VAL A 5 -20.52 22.77 -14.99
C VAL A 5 -20.46 23.12 -16.47
N GLU A 6 -21.21 22.40 -17.30
CA GLU A 6 -21.28 22.59 -18.75
C GLU A 6 -21.94 23.92 -19.16
N GLU A 7 -22.79 24.49 -18.29
CA GLU A 7 -23.55 25.72 -18.56
C GLU A 7 -22.84 26.99 -18.05
N ASP A 8 -22.16 26.93 -16.91
CA ASP A 8 -21.55 28.10 -16.26
C ASP A 8 -20.06 28.29 -16.62
N GLY A 9 -19.35 27.23 -17.02
CA GLY A 9 -17.95 27.27 -17.48
C GLY A 9 -16.91 27.68 -16.42
N SER A 10 -17.34 28.15 -15.24
CA SER A 10 -16.47 28.52 -14.11
C SER A 10 -16.45 27.48 -12.98
N ALA A 11 -17.39 26.53 -13.01
CA ALA A 11 -17.46 25.45 -12.05
C ALA A 11 -16.64 24.24 -12.53
N GLN A 12 -15.85 23.63 -11.65
CA GLN A 12 -15.08 22.42 -11.91
C GLN A 12 -15.69 21.26 -11.10
N VAL A 13 -15.90 20.09 -11.73
CA VAL A 13 -16.20 18.86 -10.97
C VAL A 13 -14.87 18.32 -10.42
N GLY A 14 -14.70 18.36 -9.10
CA GLY A 14 -13.51 17.89 -8.38
C GLY A 14 -12.45 18.98 -8.17
N GLY A 15 -11.85 19.02 -6.96
CA GLY A 15 -10.79 19.99 -6.60
C GLY A 15 -11.07 20.92 -5.39
N VAL A 16 -11.12 20.49 -4.11
CA VAL A 16 -10.09 20.61 -3.05
C VAL A 16 -10.76 20.08 -1.76
N GLY A 17 -10.15 19.13 -1.03
CA GLY A 17 -10.75 18.49 0.17
C GLY A 17 -11.10 16.99 0.03
N GLY A 18 -10.72 16.39 -1.09
CA GLY A 18 -10.99 15.02 -1.49
C GLY A 18 -10.62 14.88 -2.97
N VAL A 19 -9.36 15.17 -3.29
CA VAL A 19 -8.90 15.35 -4.67
C VAL A 19 -7.69 14.45 -4.92
N PRO A 20 -7.72 13.67 -6.00
CA PRO A 20 -8.83 13.54 -6.93
C PRO A 20 -10.02 12.81 -6.29
N SER A 21 -11.23 13.33 -6.48
CA SER A 21 -12.48 12.71 -6.00
C SER A 21 -12.93 11.55 -6.89
N GLU A 22 -12.40 11.50 -8.11
CA GLU A 22 -12.71 10.51 -9.13
C GLU A 22 -11.41 9.84 -9.58
N ARG A 23 -11.50 8.57 -10.02
CA ARG A 23 -10.36 7.85 -10.59
C ARG A 23 -9.92 8.52 -11.87
N ILE A 24 -8.61 8.63 -12.06
CA ILE A 24 -8.03 9.26 -13.23
C ILE A 24 -7.64 8.15 -14.21
N GLU A 25 -8.43 7.94 -15.26
CA GLU A 25 -8.18 6.93 -16.31
C GLU A 25 -6.77 7.05 -16.91
N ALA A 26 -6.22 8.27 -17.01
CA ALA A 26 -4.87 8.47 -17.51
C ALA A 26 -3.79 7.77 -16.68
N LEU A 27 -4.03 7.49 -15.40
CA LEU A 27 -3.09 6.79 -14.51
C LEU A 27 -3.04 5.28 -14.76
N GLU A 28 -3.98 4.72 -15.52
CA GLU A 28 -3.96 3.29 -15.91
C GLU A 28 -2.90 3.01 -16.97
N HIS A 29 -2.55 4.03 -17.76
CA HIS A 29 -1.63 3.94 -18.89
C HIS A 29 -0.38 4.79 -18.73
N THR A 30 -0.13 5.37 -17.54
CA THR A 30 1.00 6.28 -17.34
C THR A 30 1.82 5.85 -16.14
N ARG A 31 3.12 5.64 -16.34
CA ARG A 31 4.06 5.26 -15.29
C ARG A 31 5.19 6.26 -15.13
N LEU A 32 5.64 6.45 -13.90
CA LEU A 32 6.88 7.18 -13.60
C LEU A 32 8.06 6.29 -13.95
N VAL A 33 8.88 6.71 -14.92
CA VAL A 33 10.05 5.95 -15.38
C VAL A 33 11.36 6.49 -14.80
N HIS A 34 11.36 7.77 -14.47
CA HIS A 34 12.51 8.44 -13.88
C HIS A 34 12.10 9.56 -12.95
N ALA A 35 12.83 9.68 -11.86
CA ALA A 35 12.73 10.78 -10.92
C ALA A 35 14.14 11.22 -10.51
N SER A 36 14.38 12.53 -10.52
CA SER A 36 15.66 13.09 -10.11
C SER A 36 15.93 12.81 -8.64
N GLN A 37 17.17 12.50 -8.29
CA GLN A 37 17.58 12.34 -6.88
C GLN A 37 17.64 13.66 -6.11
N SER A 38 17.78 14.78 -6.82
CA SER A 38 17.73 16.12 -6.23
C SER A 38 16.31 16.46 -5.79
N GLN A 39 16.17 16.86 -4.53
CA GLN A 39 14.92 17.39 -4.01
C GLN A 39 14.63 18.75 -4.63
N GLY A 40 13.44 18.89 -5.20
CA GLY A 40 12.92 20.15 -5.68
C GLY A 40 12.10 20.87 -4.60
N GLN A 41 11.78 22.15 -4.81
CA GLN A 41 10.61 22.70 -4.15
C GLN A 41 9.38 22.11 -4.83
N SER A 42 8.58 21.37 -4.08
CA SER A 42 7.40 20.73 -4.65
C SER A 42 6.39 21.81 -5.08
N PRO A 43 5.85 21.77 -6.31
CA PRO A 43 4.71 22.61 -6.67
C PRO A 43 3.51 22.36 -5.75
N SER A 44 3.43 21.13 -5.23
CA SER A 44 2.49 20.70 -4.19
C SER A 44 2.67 21.42 -2.85
N ALA A 45 3.82 22.03 -2.54
CA ALA A 45 3.99 22.86 -1.34
C ALA A 45 3.01 24.04 -1.29
N LEU A 46 2.75 24.65 -2.45
CA LEU A 46 1.76 25.72 -2.59
C LEU A 46 0.33 25.16 -2.42
N GLN A 47 0.05 24.00 -3.01
CA GLN A 47 -1.24 23.33 -2.83
C GLN A 47 -1.49 22.91 -1.38
N VAL A 48 -0.48 22.36 -0.69
CA VAL A 48 -0.53 22.02 0.74
C VAL A 48 -0.79 23.28 1.57
N SER A 49 -0.12 24.38 1.26
CA SER A 49 -0.33 25.67 1.95
C SER A 49 -1.76 26.19 1.76
N VAL A 50 -2.32 26.08 0.56
CA VAL A 50 -3.72 26.44 0.26
C VAL A 50 -4.70 25.49 0.95
N LEU A 51 -4.45 24.17 0.93
CA LEU A 51 -5.29 23.17 1.59
C LEU A 51 -5.34 23.38 3.11
N GLN A 52 -4.20 23.67 3.72
CA GLN A 52 -4.13 24.03 5.14
C GLN A 52 -4.88 25.33 5.45
N GLN A 53 -4.77 26.34 4.58
CA GLN A 53 -5.52 27.60 4.72
C GLN A 53 -7.04 27.39 4.60
N LEU A 54 -7.48 26.38 3.85
CA LEU A 54 -8.87 25.97 3.71
C LEU A 54 -9.34 25.00 4.81
N GLY A 55 -8.49 24.70 5.81
CA GLY A 55 -8.83 23.79 6.91
C GLY A 55 -8.91 22.31 6.50
N ILE A 56 -8.42 21.95 5.32
CA ILE A 56 -8.40 20.57 4.84
C ILE A 56 -7.23 19.84 5.47
N ASN A 57 -7.50 18.68 6.07
CA ASN A 57 -6.47 17.79 6.55
C ASN A 57 -5.77 17.12 5.34
N VAL A 58 -4.56 17.58 5.05
CA VAL A 58 -3.73 17.13 3.91
C VAL A 58 -3.37 15.65 3.98
N GLN A 59 -3.27 15.09 5.19
CA GLN A 59 -2.94 13.68 5.37
C GLN A 59 -4.11 12.78 4.96
N SER A 60 -5.33 13.14 5.35
CA SER A 60 -6.54 12.44 4.91
C SER A 60 -6.88 12.71 3.44
N ALA A 61 -6.50 13.87 2.89
CA ALA A 61 -6.87 14.26 1.53
C ALA A 61 -5.89 13.75 0.46
N LEU A 62 -4.61 13.60 0.79
CA LEU A 62 -3.56 13.23 -0.18
C LEU A 62 -2.89 11.89 0.16
N GLY A 63 -3.22 11.27 1.30
CA GLY A 63 -2.56 10.04 1.75
C GLY A 63 -1.08 10.20 2.11
N GLU A 64 -0.54 11.42 2.02
CA GLU A 64 0.86 11.74 2.29
C GLU A 64 1.02 12.57 3.56
N ASN A 65 2.12 12.33 4.29
CA ASN A 65 2.57 13.27 5.31
C ASN A 65 2.92 14.60 4.63
N ALA A 66 2.45 15.73 5.15
CA ALA A 66 2.79 17.05 4.61
C ALA A 66 4.31 17.23 4.40
N LEU A 67 5.14 16.68 5.29
CA LEU A 67 6.60 16.66 5.20
C LEU A 67 7.18 15.86 4.01
N GLN A 68 6.50 14.82 3.54
CA GLN A 68 6.88 14.09 2.32
C GLN A 68 6.42 14.83 1.07
N ALA A 69 5.26 15.48 1.11
CA ALA A 69 4.77 16.34 0.04
C ALA A 69 5.69 17.55 -0.21
N PHE A 70 6.45 18.02 0.80
CA PHE A 70 7.49 19.06 0.65
C PHE A 70 8.82 18.53 0.08
N GLN A 71 9.02 17.22 0.01
CA GLN A 71 10.23 16.57 -0.51
C GLN A 71 9.92 15.90 -1.85
N ASP A 72 9.48 16.66 -2.84
CA ASP A 72 9.22 16.08 -4.17
C ASP A 72 10.50 16.02 -5.02
N ASP A 73 10.49 15.16 -6.03
CA ASP A 73 11.58 15.08 -7.00
C ASP A 73 11.53 16.31 -7.92
N TRP A 74 12.67 16.97 -8.14
CA TRP A 74 12.76 18.16 -8.99
C TRP A 74 12.27 17.91 -10.43
N VAL A 75 12.59 16.74 -10.98
CA VAL A 75 12.13 16.31 -12.30
C VAL A 75 11.53 14.91 -12.17
N LYS A 76 10.34 14.75 -12.76
CA LYS A 76 9.67 13.47 -12.98
C LYS A 76 9.43 13.28 -14.46
N THR A 77 9.84 12.14 -14.98
CA THR A 77 9.56 11.73 -16.37
C THR A 77 8.59 10.58 -16.33
N PHE A 78 7.51 10.74 -17.09
CA PHE A 78 6.48 9.72 -17.24
C PHE A 78 6.49 9.17 -18.66
N GLU A 79 6.10 7.91 -18.78
CA GLU A 79 5.87 7.23 -20.05
C GLU A 79 4.41 6.81 -20.11
N ARG A 80 3.79 7.00 -21.29
CA ARG A 80 2.50 6.37 -21.59
C ARG A 80 2.75 5.00 -22.19
N VAL A 81 2.14 3.98 -21.63
CA VAL A 81 2.25 2.57 -22.04
C VAL A 81 0.88 2.00 -22.41
N PRO A 82 0.82 0.95 -23.24
CA PRO A 82 -0.38 0.14 -23.39
C PRO A 82 -0.90 -0.35 -22.04
N GLY A 83 0.00 -0.75 -21.14
CA GLY A 83 -0.35 -1.33 -19.85
C GLY A 83 -0.60 -2.83 -19.96
N ALA A 84 -0.39 -3.54 -18.86
CA ALA A 84 -0.65 -4.97 -18.78
C ALA A 84 -2.06 -5.23 -18.24
N THR A 85 -2.72 -6.24 -18.78
CA THR A 85 -3.98 -6.75 -18.24
C THR A 85 -3.70 -7.74 -17.11
N ILE A 86 -4.32 -7.51 -15.95
CA ILE A 86 -4.45 -8.52 -14.88
C ILE A 86 -5.89 -9.02 -14.91
N GLU A 87 -6.07 -10.32 -15.11
CA GLU A 87 -7.34 -11.02 -14.95
C GLU A 87 -7.34 -11.72 -13.59
N GLY A 88 -8.44 -11.60 -12.84
CA GLY A 88 -8.56 -12.35 -11.62
C GLY A 88 -9.97 -12.80 -11.27
N SER A 89 -10.03 -13.69 -10.28
CA SER A 89 -11.25 -14.36 -9.83
C SER A 89 -11.27 -14.53 -8.31
N GLY A 90 -12.42 -14.94 -7.77
CA GLY A 90 -12.58 -15.27 -6.35
C GLY A 90 -13.16 -14.14 -5.49
N ALA A 91 -13.44 -12.97 -6.08
CA ALA A 91 -14.15 -11.90 -5.41
C ALA A 91 -15.67 -12.16 -5.34
N GLU A 92 -16.38 -11.48 -4.46
CA GLU A 92 -17.84 -11.48 -4.45
C GLU A 92 -18.40 -10.60 -5.60
N PRO A 93 -19.61 -10.91 -6.13
CA PRO A 93 -20.24 -10.09 -7.16
C PRO A 93 -20.37 -8.61 -6.79
N GLY A 94 -19.86 -7.71 -7.63
CA GLY A 94 -19.89 -6.27 -7.40
C GLY A 94 -18.89 -5.78 -6.34
N GLN A 95 -18.04 -6.64 -5.79
CA GLN A 95 -17.03 -6.27 -4.81
C GLN A 95 -15.88 -5.50 -5.46
N GLU A 96 -15.35 -4.52 -4.76
CA GLU A 96 -14.16 -3.78 -5.19
C GLU A 96 -12.89 -4.55 -4.81
N VAL A 97 -12.02 -4.74 -5.81
CA VAL A 97 -10.68 -5.29 -5.67
C VAL A 97 -9.68 -4.16 -5.83
N THR A 98 -8.74 -4.06 -4.90
CA THR A 98 -7.64 -3.10 -4.91
C THR A 98 -6.34 -3.83 -5.24
N ALA A 99 -5.63 -3.38 -6.27
CA ALA A 99 -4.30 -3.85 -6.61
C ALA A 99 -3.26 -2.79 -6.21
N THR A 100 -2.24 -3.19 -5.46
CA THR A 100 -1.16 -2.31 -5.02
C THR A 100 0.20 -2.87 -5.38
N VAL A 101 1.13 -1.99 -5.74
CA VAL A 101 2.56 -2.33 -5.90
C VAL A 101 3.41 -1.22 -5.31
N GLU A 102 4.42 -1.59 -4.52
CA GLU A 102 5.42 -0.65 -4.04
C GLU A 102 6.50 -0.46 -5.11
N MET A 103 6.73 0.79 -5.47
CA MET A 103 7.71 1.22 -6.46
C MET A 103 8.86 1.94 -5.78
N GLN A 104 10.09 1.60 -6.14
CA GLN A 104 11.30 2.25 -5.66
C GLN A 104 11.92 3.13 -6.76
N LYS A 105 12.22 4.38 -6.40
CA LYS A 105 12.95 5.33 -7.25
C LYS A 105 14.46 5.12 -7.15
N ALA A 106 15.21 5.65 -8.12
CA ALA A 106 16.67 5.67 -8.10
C ALA A 106 17.28 6.30 -6.83
N SER A 107 16.55 7.17 -6.13
CA SER A 107 16.97 7.76 -4.86
C SER A 107 16.81 6.83 -3.65
N GLY A 108 16.29 5.61 -3.83
CA GLY A 108 15.93 4.66 -2.76
C GLY A 108 14.59 4.93 -2.06
N ARG A 109 13.91 6.04 -2.38
CA ARG A 109 12.59 6.36 -1.84
C ARG A 109 11.52 5.53 -2.55
N THR A 110 10.50 5.12 -1.82
CA THR A 110 9.38 4.36 -2.37
C THR A 110 8.10 5.20 -2.50
N PHE A 111 7.18 4.72 -3.33
CA PHE A 111 5.79 5.15 -3.39
C PHE A 111 4.92 3.95 -3.75
N THR A 112 3.65 3.98 -3.36
CA THR A 112 2.69 2.92 -3.70
C THR A 112 1.87 3.36 -4.91
N HIS A 113 1.79 2.50 -5.92
CA HIS A 113 0.79 2.61 -6.97
C HIS A 113 -0.42 1.76 -6.62
N THR A 114 -1.61 2.30 -6.82
CA THR A 114 -2.89 1.65 -6.50
C THR A 114 -3.82 1.74 -7.70
N GLN A 115 -4.40 0.62 -8.07
CA GLN A 115 -5.44 0.49 -9.10
C GLN A 115 -6.62 -0.29 -8.53
N TYR A 116 -7.80 -0.11 -9.12
CA TYR A 116 -9.04 -0.72 -8.63
C TYR A 116 -9.83 -1.34 -9.79
N ALA A 117 -10.55 -2.42 -9.47
CA ALA A 117 -11.55 -3.02 -10.33
C ALA A 117 -12.78 -3.42 -9.52
N THR A 118 -13.91 -3.57 -10.20
CA THR A 118 -15.13 -4.09 -9.61
C THR A 118 -15.39 -5.47 -10.22
N ALA A 119 -15.61 -6.45 -9.36
CA ALA A 119 -15.91 -7.81 -9.80
C ALA A 119 -17.28 -7.90 -10.48
N ASP A 120 -17.37 -8.73 -11.51
CA ASP A 120 -18.59 -9.02 -12.25
C ASP A 120 -19.54 -9.96 -11.47
N ASP A 121 -20.67 -10.32 -12.08
CA ASP A 121 -21.67 -11.21 -11.47
C ASP A 121 -21.13 -12.62 -11.13
N SER A 122 -19.99 -13.00 -11.70
CA SER A 122 -19.32 -14.29 -11.49
C SER A 122 -18.13 -14.18 -10.52
N GLY A 123 -17.84 -12.99 -10.00
CA GLY A 123 -16.69 -12.77 -9.12
C GLY A 123 -15.35 -12.60 -9.84
N ASN A 124 -15.36 -12.39 -11.17
CA ASN A 124 -14.17 -12.11 -11.96
C ASN A 124 -13.94 -10.61 -12.11
N PHE A 125 -12.68 -10.19 -12.25
CA PHE A 125 -12.31 -8.79 -12.42
C PHE A 125 -11.13 -8.64 -13.39
N GLU A 126 -11.04 -7.46 -14.00
CA GLU A 126 -9.95 -7.09 -14.92
C GLU A 126 -9.39 -5.72 -14.53
N LEU A 127 -8.06 -5.60 -14.53
CA LEU A 127 -7.33 -4.36 -14.24
C LEU A 127 -6.33 -4.09 -15.37
N THR A 128 -6.20 -2.83 -15.80
CA THR A 128 -5.03 -2.39 -16.59
C THR A 128 -4.04 -1.71 -15.67
N VAL A 129 -2.79 -2.17 -15.67
CA VAL A 129 -1.73 -1.62 -14.82
C VAL A 129 -0.51 -1.15 -15.63
N PRO A 130 0.08 0.02 -15.30
CA PRO A 130 1.16 0.59 -16.09
C PRO A 130 2.55 0.20 -15.58
N TYR A 131 2.69 -0.39 -14.39
CA TYR A 131 4.00 -0.83 -13.88
C TYR A 131 4.17 -2.33 -14.01
N SER A 132 5.34 -2.75 -14.47
CA SER A 132 5.81 -4.13 -14.41
C SER A 132 6.42 -4.41 -13.05
N THR A 133 6.56 -5.69 -12.69
CA THR A 133 7.25 -6.17 -11.49
C THR A 133 8.48 -7.01 -11.82
N THR A 134 8.60 -7.46 -13.06
CA THR A 134 9.69 -8.34 -13.55
C THR A 134 10.06 -8.03 -15.00
N GLY A 135 11.17 -8.59 -15.50
CA GLY A 135 11.53 -8.51 -16.92
C GLY A 135 12.18 -7.20 -17.38
N TYR A 136 12.63 -6.34 -16.47
CA TYR A 136 13.20 -5.02 -16.82
C TYR A 136 14.44 -5.09 -17.73
N ASP A 137 15.26 -6.13 -17.59
CA ASP A 137 16.55 -6.21 -18.30
C ASP A 137 16.38 -6.66 -19.77
N GLU A 138 15.18 -7.10 -20.17
CA GLU A 138 14.86 -7.51 -21.55
C GLU A 138 14.47 -6.32 -22.44
N PHE A 139 13.99 -5.23 -21.82
CA PHE A 139 13.41 -4.07 -22.51
C PHE A 139 14.17 -2.78 -22.13
N GLY A 140 15.36 -2.63 -22.71
CA GLY A 140 16.20 -1.45 -22.54
C GLY A 140 16.31 -0.56 -23.80
N PRO A 141 17.03 0.59 -23.69
CA PRO A 141 17.30 1.49 -24.81
C PRO A 141 17.97 0.83 -26.02
N GLU A 142 18.76 -0.22 -25.81
CA GLU A 142 19.37 -1.04 -26.86
C GLU A 142 18.34 -1.67 -27.80
N ASN A 143 17.13 -1.90 -27.30
CA ASN A 143 16.00 -2.45 -28.05
C ASN A 143 14.94 -1.37 -28.38
N GLY A 144 15.24 -0.09 -28.12
CA GLY A 144 14.35 1.04 -28.40
C GLY A 144 13.34 1.37 -27.30
N TYR A 145 13.45 0.75 -26.12
CA TYR A 145 12.57 0.97 -24.99
C TYR A 145 13.12 1.98 -23.97
N THR A 146 12.26 2.44 -23.06
CA THR A 146 12.64 3.40 -22.01
C THR A 146 13.56 2.76 -20.97
N ASN A 147 14.63 3.46 -20.58
CA ASN A 147 15.44 3.05 -19.43
C ASN A 147 14.71 3.40 -18.12
N THR A 148 14.02 2.43 -17.54
CA THR A 148 13.26 2.63 -16.30
C THR A 148 14.16 2.50 -15.07
N SER A 149 14.26 3.60 -14.34
CA SER A 149 15.00 3.69 -13.06
C SER A 149 14.09 3.60 -11.84
N VAL A 150 12.79 3.49 -12.07
CA VAL A 150 11.76 3.22 -11.07
C VAL A 150 11.32 1.77 -11.26
N ARG A 151 11.49 0.96 -10.23
CA ARG A 151 11.26 -0.50 -10.29
C ARG A 151 10.45 -0.96 -9.10
N ALA A 152 9.60 -1.97 -9.29
CA ALA A 152 8.82 -2.55 -8.21
C ALA A 152 9.74 -3.25 -7.20
N THR A 153 9.37 -3.23 -5.93
CA THR A 153 10.07 -3.97 -4.86
C THR A 153 9.51 -5.37 -4.66
N GLY A 154 8.39 -5.71 -5.32
CA GLY A 154 7.72 -6.99 -5.23
C GLY A 154 6.58 -7.14 -6.25
N PRO A 155 5.80 -8.23 -6.17
CA PRO A 155 4.62 -8.44 -7.01
C PRO A 155 3.51 -7.44 -6.69
N TYR A 156 2.49 -7.37 -7.55
CA TYR A 156 1.24 -6.75 -7.17
C TYR A 156 0.58 -7.57 -6.05
N GLN A 157 0.03 -6.86 -5.08
CA GLN A 157 -0.79 -7.39 -4.00
C GLN A 157 -2.22 -6.95 -4.25
N LEU A 158 -3.12 -7.91 -4.45
CA LEU A 158 -4.53 -7.68 -4.65
C LEU A 158 -5.28 -8.03 -3.37
N SER A 159 -6.24 -7.19 -2.99
CA SER A 159 -7.10 -7.47 -1.85
C SER A 159 -8.49 -6.86 -2.01
N THR A 160 -9.47 -7.47 -1.37
CA THR A 160 -10.80 -6.89 -1.16
C THR A 160 -10.84 -6.08 0.14
N GLY A 161 -11.96 -5.38 0.38
CA GLY A 161 -12.25 -4.83 1.70
C GLY A 161 -12.38 -5.92 2.76
N LEU A 162 -12.22 -5.53 4.03
CA LEU A 162 -12.38 -6.44 5.17
C LEU A 162 -13.85 -6.87 5.31
N SER A 163 -14.08 -8.17 5.46
CA SER A 163 -15.32 -8.74 6.00
C SER A 163 -15.14 -9.07 7.48
N ILE A 164 -16.24 -9.04 8.24
CA ILE A 164 -16.25 -9.46 9.65
C ILE A 164 -17.38 -10.47 9.83
N ASP A 165 -17.00 -11.71 10.07
CA ASP A 165 -17.92 -12.83 10.25
C ASP A 165 -17.69 -13.46 11.62
N ASN A 166 -18.74 -13.44 12.45
CA ASN A 166 -18.72 -13.96 13.83
C ASN A 166 -17.54 -13.44 14.70
N GLY A 167 -17.11 -12.20 14.46
CA GLY A 167 -15.99 -11.55 15.18
C GLY A 167 -14.60 -11.86 14.62
N THR A 168 -14.51 -12.66 13.55
CA THR A 168 -13.27 -12.88 12.80
C THR A 168 -13.24 -11.95 11.60
N ALA A 169 -12.19 -11.14 11.48
CA ALA A 169 -11.98 -10.33 10.28
C ALA A 169 -11.32 -11.21 9.20
N SER A 170 -11.75 -11.11 7.96
CA SER A 170 -11.10 -11.74 6.81
C SER A 170 -11.06 -10.81 5.61
N ALA A 171 -10.16 -11.09 4.67
CA ALA A 171 -10.10 -10.45 3.36
C ALA A 171 -9.67 -11.48 2.32
N LEU A 172 -10.14 -11.32 1.09
CA LEU A 172 -9.64 -12.08 -0.04
C LEU A 172 -8.37 -11.42 -0.54
N THR A 173 -7.28 -12.19 -0.70
CA THR A 173 -5.97 -11.66 -1.14
C THR A 173 -5.33 -12.54 -2.19
N GLY A 174 -4.51 -11.94 -3.05
CA GLY A 174 -3.74 -12.65 -4.07
C GLY A 174 -2.50 -11.86 -4.46
N THR A 175 -1.51 -12.53 -5.07
CA THR A 175 -0.31 -11.87 -5.60
C THR A 175 -0.04 -12.28 -7.03
N VAL A 176 0.45 -11.34 -7.84
CA VAL A 176 0.74 -11.60 -9.25
C VAL A 176 1.94 -10.79 -9.73
N ASN A 177 2.75 -11.41 -10.58
CA ASN A 177 3.81 -10.72 -11.29
C ASN A 177 3.34 -10.27 -12.67
N VAL A 178 3.76 -9.07 -13.05
CA VAL A 178 3.52 -8.48 -14.36
C VAL A 178 4.88 -8.28 -15.02
N THR A 179 5.06 -8.75 -16.25
CA THR A 179 6.33 -8.59 -16.97
C THR A 179 6.38 -7.23 -17.67
N GLU A 180 7.59 -6.73 -17.90
CA GLU A 180 7.80 -5.53 -18.71
C GLU A 180 7.28 -5.72 -20.14
N GLY A 181 7.40 -6.92 -20.70
CA GLY A 181 6.86 -7.27 -22.01
C GLY A 181 5.34 -7.08 -22.12
N GLN A 182 4.60 -7.48 -21.08
CA GLN A 182 3.15 -7.26 -20.99
C GLN A 182 2.82 -5.76 -20.96
N VAL A 183 3.57 -4.98 -20.18
CA VAL A 183 3.30 -3.54 -20.03
C VAL A 183 3.57 -2.75 -21.31
N VAL A 184 4.65 -3.06 -22.01
CA VAL A 184 5.02 -2.36 -23.26
C VAL A 184 4.27 -2.90 -24.48
N GLY A 185 3.42 -3.92 -24.32
CA GLY A 185 2.64 -4.53 -25.39
C GLY A 185 3.44 -5.44 -26.33
N ALA A 186 4.60 -5.93 -25.89
CA ALA A 186 5.36 -6.96 -26.61
C ALA A 186 4.81 -8.38 -26.35
N ASP A 187 4.09 -8.54 -25.23
CA ASP A 187 3.33 -9.71 -24.84
C ASP A 187 1.89 -9.24 -24.56
N ASP A 188 0.89 -9.85 -25.19
CA ASP A 188 -0.52 -9.52 -25.04
C ASP A 188 -1.26 -10.47 -24.07
N THR A 189 -0.55 -11.40 -23.44
CA THR A 189 -1.13 -12.32 -22.47
C THR A 189 -1.45 -11.61 -21.15
N ALA A 190 -2.60 -11.95 -20.55
CA ALA A 190 -2.98 -11.45 -19.24
C ALA A 190 -2.17 -12.15 -18.13
N ALA A 191 -1.84 -11.40 -17.09
CA ALA A 191 -1.37 -11.97 -15.83
C ALA A 191 -2.58 -12.41 -14.99
N THR A 192 -2.57 -13.63 -14.47
CA THR A 192 -3.74 -14.22 -13.81
C THR A 192 -3.56 -14.32 -12.30
N VAL A 193 -4.62 -14.07 -11.53
CA VAL A 193 -4.62 -14.21 -10.07
C VAL A 193 -5.96 -14.71 -9.53
N GLU A 194 -5.92 -15.67 -8.60
CA GLU A 194 -7.09 -16.08 -7.83
C GLU A 194 -6.97 -15.50 -6.41
N LEU A 195 -8.04 -14.89 -5.90
CA LEU A 195 -8.07 -14.37 -4.55
C LEU A 195 -8.49 -15.46 -3.56
N GLU A 196 -7.74 -15.58 -2.47
CA GLU A 196 -7.95 -16.56 -1.41
C GLU A 196 -8.27 -15.86 -0.08
N GLU A 197 -9.13 -16.47 0.73
CA GLU A 197 -9.49 -15.91 2.03
C GLU A 197 -8.30 -15.97 3.00
N THR A 198 -7.97 -14.82 3.57
CA THR A 198 -7.00 -14.66 4.65
C THR A 198 -7.71 -14.13 5.89
N THR A 199 -7.67 -14.91 6.98
CA THR A 199 -8.23 -14.50 8.28
C THR A 199 -7.22 -13.68 9.07
N LEU A 200 -7.69 -12.58 9.66
CA LEU A 200 -6.92 -11.63 10.44
C LEU A 200 -7.36 -11.77 11.91
N GLY A 201 -6.62 -12.56 12.68
CA GLY A 201 -6.87 -12.74 14.13
C GLY A 201 -6.83 -14.17 14.65
N GLY A 202 -6.59 -15.18 13.81
CA GLY A 202 -6.39 -16.57 14.24
C GLY A 202 -4.94 -16.84 14.65
N GLY A 203 -4.59 -16.54 15.90
CA GLY A 203 -3.38 -17.09 16.50
C GLY A 203 -3.44 -18.63 16.48
N SER A 204 -2.37 -19.25 16.00
CA SER A 204 -2.20 -20.70 15.92
C SER A 204 -2.43 -21.40 17.27
N ASP A 205 -3.62 -21.93 17.52
CA ASP A 205 -3.84 -23.00 18.50
C ASP A 205 -3.64 -24.35 17.79
N GLY A 206 -2.56 -25.04 18.15
CA GLY A 206 -2.25 -26.37 17.62
C GLY A 206 -1.24 -27.10 18.50
N GLY A 207 -1.73 -27.86 19.48
CA GLY A 207 -0.92 -28.79 20.27
C GLY A 207 -1.55 -29.20 21.60
N GLU A 208 -2.61 -30.00 21.56
CA GLU A 208 -3.14 -30.75 22.71
C GLU A 208 -2.09 -31.78 23.21
N ASP A 209 -1.88 -31.90 24.52
CA ASP A 209 -2.32 -33.08 25.30
C ASP A 209 -1.92 -32.93 26.78
N GLY A 210 -2.82 -33.34 27.67
CA GLY A 210 -2.68 -33.22 29.12
C GLY A 210 -2.03 -34.45 29.77
N GLY A 211 -1.51 -34.26 30.99
CA GLY A 211 -1.31 -35.39 31.91
C GLY A 211 -0.09 -35.30 32.85
N ASP A 212 -0.38 -34.88 34.07
CA ASP A 212 0.05 -35.48 35.35
C ASP A 212 1.52 -35.43 35.84
N ALA A 213 1.70 -34.56 36.85
CA ALA A 213 2.35 -34.74 38.14
C ALA A 213 3.67 -35.56 38.35
N THR A 214 4.55 -34.87 39.10
CA THR A 214 5.43 -35.32 40.21
C THR A 214 6.91 -35.66 39.99
N ASP A 215 7.72 -34.85 40.69
CA ASP A 215 8.80 -35.17 41.63
C ASP A 215 10.25 -35.43 41.14
N GLY A 216 11.09 -34.43 41.44
CA GLY A 216 12.33 -34.60 42.20
C GLY A 216 13.52 -35.35 41.58
N SER A 217 14.59 -34.63 41.25
CA SER A 217 15.87 -34.74 41.99
C SER A 217 16.99 -33.84 41.42
N ASP A 218 17.90 -33.56 42.35
CA ASP A 218 18.95 -32.57 42.47
C ASP A 218 20.27 -32.90 41.76
N ALA A 219 21.09 -31.85 41.64
CA ALA A 219 22.56 -31.79 41.58
C ALA A 219 23.32 -31.99 40.26
N GLY A 220 24.05 -30.93 39.87
CA GLY A 220 25.11 -30.95 38.86
C GLY A 220 25.79 -29.59 38.68
N ASP A 221 26.52 -29.15 39.71
CA ASP A 221 27.41 -27.98 39.77
C ASP A 221 28.53 -28.00 38.70
N GLY A 222 28.89 -26.82 38.19
CA GLY A 222 29.90 -26.65 37.13
C GLY A 222 30.08 -25.20 36.67
N SER A 223 30.55 -24.35 37.58
CA SER A 223 30.97 -22.96 37.35
C SER A 223 32.06 -22.81 36.28
N SER A 224 31.87 -21.90 35.31
CA SER A 224 32.94 -20.99 34.87
C SER A 224 32.37 -19.71 34.24
N ASP A 225 33.06 -18.63 34.57
CA ASP A 225 32.75 -17.20 34.53
C ASP A 225 33.10 -16.53 33.18
N GLY A 226 32.40 -15.43 32.84
CA GLY A 226 32.75 -14.56 31.69
C GLY A 226 31.59 -13.91 30.92
N THR A 227 30.92 -12.93 31.54
CA THR A 227 30.34 -11.66 30.98
C THR A 227 30.48 -11.39 29.47
N THR A 228 29.53 -10.86 28.67
CA THR A 228 28.37 -9.95 28.82
C THR A 228 27.60 -9.87 27.48
N GLY A 229 26.28 -9.65 27.52
CA GLY A 229 25.55 -8.87 26.50
C GLY A 229 24.65 -9.64 25.51
N ASN A 230 23.43 -9.95 25.93
CA ASN A 230 22.31 -10.41 25.09
C ASN A 230 21.43 -9.19 24.73
N ASP A 231 20.97 -9.08 23.48
CA ASP A 231 19.70 -8.43 23.14
C ASP A 231 19.26 -8.82 21.71
N THR A 232 18.59 -9.97 21.62
CA THR A 232 17.72 -10.32 20.50
C THR A 232 16.39 -9.61 20.74
N ASN A 233 16.11 -8.57 19.94
CA ASN A 233 14.85 -7.83 19.97
C ASN A 233 13.77 -8.66 19.25
N THR A 234 13.02 -9.45 20.01
CA THR A 234 11.78 -10.10 19.58
C THR A 234 10.65 -9.08 19.66
N THR A 235 10.01 -8.82 18.51
CA THR A 235 8.82 -7.99 18.35
C THR A 235 7.66 -8.51 19.20
N ASN A 236 7.24 -7.73 20.21
CA ASN A 236 6.01 -7.96 20.95
C ASN A 236 4.80 -7.63 20.07
N ALA A 237 3.93 -8.63 19.88
CA ALA A 237 2.59 -8.46 19.34
C ALA A 237 1.71 -7.74 20.37
N VAL A 238 1.09 -6.62 19.96
CA VAL A 238 0.12 -5.88 20.77
C VAL A 238 -1.22 -6.62 20.66
N THR A 239 -1.74 -7.10 21.78
CA THR A 239 -3.07 -7.74 21.85
C THR A 239 -4.18 -6.71 22.06
N ALA A 240 -5.37 -7.02 21.56
CA ALA A 240 -6.52 -6.13 21.42
C ALA A 240 -7.17 -5.62 22.73
N SER A 241 -6.51 -5.79 23.87
CA SER A 241 -7.03 -5.35 25.19
C SER A 241 -6.52 -3.97 25.63
N ASP A 242 -5.62 -3.33 24.87
CA ASP A 242 -4.99 -2.05 25.25
C ASP A 242 -5.59 -0.81 24.55
N ALA A 243 -6.64 -0.98 23.73
CA ALA A 243 -7.21 0.10 22.91
C ALA A 243 -8.37 0.89 23.57
N LEU A 244 -8.71 0.66 24.85
CA LEU A 244 -9.89 1.27 25.48
C LEU A 244 -9.63 2.02 26.80
N ALA A 245 -8.41 2.49 27.07
CA ALA A 245 -8.13 3.24 28.31
C ALA A 245 -7.19 4.44 28.13
N VAL A 246 -7.56 5.42 27.29
CA VAL A 246 -6.93 6.76 27.36
C VAL A 246 -7.94 7.88 27.14
N ASP A 247 -8.95 8.00 28.02
CA ASP A 247 -9.46 9.33 28.40
C ASP A 247 -10.13 9.30 29.78
N ALA A 248 -9.31 9.48 30.82
CA ALA A 248 -9.70 10.16 32.06
C ALA A 248 -8.49 10.22 32.99
N SER A 249 -7.97 11.44 33.19
CA SER A 249 -7.24 11.93 34.39
C SER A 249 -5.83 12.47 34.14
N ALA A 250 -5.75 13.74 33.75
CA ALA A 250 -4.76 14.69 34.26
C ALA A 250 -5.29 16.11 33.93
N ARG A 251 -5.63 16.97 34.90
CA ARG A 251 -4.66 17.69 35.73
C ARG A 251 -5.38 18.33 36.92
N SER A 252 -5.03 17.91 38.13
CA SER A 252 -5.00 18.80 39.29
C SER A 252 -3.56 19.28 39.43
N ALA A 253 -3.32 20.58 39.26
CA ALA A 253 -2.04 21.21 39.57
C ALA A 253 -2.25 22.17 40.75
N SER A 254 -1.44 21.93 41.78
CA SER A 254 -1.46 22.57 43.09
C SER A 254 -1.16 24.06 43.06
N ALA A 255 -1.91 24.82 43.87
CA ALA A 255 -1.51 26.12 44.38
C ALA A 255 -0.74 25.94 45.71
N SER A 256 0.39 26.65 45.88
CA SER A 256 0.79 27.27 47.15
C SER A 256 2.07 28.11 47.01
N ALA A 257 2.00 29.29 47.66
CA ALA A 257 3.00 30.33 47.92
C ALA A 257 3.32 31.31 46.79
#